data_AF-A0AAU7MW96-F1
#
_entry.id   AF-A0AAU7MW96-F1
#
_cell.length_a   1.000
_cell.length_b   1.000
_cell.length_c   1.000
_cell.angle_alpha   90.00
_cell.angle_beta   90.00
_cell.angle_gamma   90.00
#
_symmetry.space_group_name_H-M   'P 1'
#
loop_
_entity.id
_entity.type
_entity.pdbx_description
1 polymer ?
#
loop_
_entity_poly.entity_id
_entity_poly.type
_entity_poly.pdbx_seq_one_letter_code
_entity_poly.pdbx_strand_id
1 'polypeptide(L)'
;METNIQHLEKELSQFCGSQQIFTLPLCRTRYTEGIQYLAQTANAFWLLTDASVMGKSLRDKSRFITIDFKRYTPSEVETHGYDAAITYTDGNGTVLAKQQYHFTDFPLEQIRLLFCGQYPPIALRILKWSRGCPNNPLEHPLFHFS
;
A
#
# COMPACT_ATOMS: atom_id res chain seq x y z
N MET A 1 3.05 -23.80 0.03
CA MET A 1 2.91 -22.40 0.50
C MET A 1 2.66 -21.42 -0.66
N GLU A 2 3.22 -21.64 -1.86
CA GLU A 2 2.94 -20.82 -3.07
C GLU A 2 1.45 -20.66 -3.41
N THR A 3 0.63 -21.71 -3.22
CA THR A 3 -0.81 -21.65 -3.50
C THR A 3 -1.54 -20.58 -2.68
N ASN A 4 -1.06 -20.29 -1.45
CA ASN A 4 -1.68 -19.28 -0.59
C ASN A 4 -1.26 -17.85 -1.00
N ILE A 5 -0.02 -17.67 -1.44
CA ILE A 5 0.50 -16.38 -1.94
C ILE A 5 -0.18 -16.02 -3.25
N GLN A 6 -0.22 -16.95 -4.22
CA GLN A 6 -0.90 -16.75 -5.50
C GLN A 6 -2.40 -16.47 -5.31
N HIS A 7 -3.04 -17.14 -4.34
CA HIS A 7 -4.42 -16.86 -3.98
C HIS A 7 -4.57 -15.45 -3.40
N LEU A 8 -3.71 -15.05 -2.46
CA LEU A 8 -3.71 -13.70 -1.89
C LEU A 8 -3.55 -12.63 -2.97
N GLU A 9 -2.58 -12.76 -3.87
CA GLU A 9 -2.38 -11.82 -4.98
C GLU A 9 -3.61 -11.75 -5.90
N LYS A 10 -4.19 -12.91 -6.21
CA LYS A 10 -5.39 -13.00 -7.04
C LYS A 10 -6.57 -12.29 -6.37
N GLU A 11 -6.83 -12.54 -5.10
CA GLU A 11 -7.93 -11.89 -4.36
C GLU A 11 -7.69 -10.39 -4.22
N LEU A 12 -6.46 -9.97 -3.91
CA LEU A 12 -6.08 -8.54 -3.87
C LEU A 12 -6.31 -7.87 -5.24
N SER A 13 -6.08 -8.61 -6.33
CA SER A 13 -6.34 -8.14 -7.70
C SER A 13 -7.82 -8.00 -8.04
N GLN A 14 -8.76 -8.43 -7.21
CA GLN A 14 -10.20 -8.26 -7.46
C GLN A 14 -10.74 -6.95 -6.89
N PHE A 15 -10.08 -6.36 -5.88
CA PHE A 15 -10.55 -5.10 -5.31
C PHE A 15 -10.38 -3.95 -6.31
N CYS A 16 -11.50 -3.31 -6.67
CA CYS A 16 -11.60 -2.13 -7.52
C CYS A 16 -12.59 -1.17 -6.86
N GLY A 17 -12.12 0.00 -6.42
CA GLY A 17 -12.97 0.89 -5.61
C GLY A 17 -13.19 0.33 -4.19
N SER A 18 -14.15 0.90 -3.47
CA SER A 18 -14.52 0.45 -2.13
C SER A 18 -16.00 0.71 -1.91
N GLN A 19 -16.76 -0.29 -1.50
CA GLN A 19 -18.15 -0.12 -1.10
C GLN A 19 -18.24 0.17 0.40
N GLN A 20 -17.32 -0.41 1.17
CA GLN A 20 -17.20 -0.18 2.60
C GLN A 20 -15.91 0.55 2.95
N ILE A 21 -15.97 1.42 3.96
CA ILE A 21 -14.81 2.12 4.49
C ILE A 21 -14.66 1.77 5.97
N PHE A 22 -13.47 1.28 6.33
CA PHE A 22 -13.10 0.97 7.71
C PHE A 22 -12.32 2.14 8.30
N THR A 23 -12.21 2.18 9.63
CA THR A 23 -11.42 3.18 10.34
C THR A 23 -10.48 2.50 11.31
N LEU A 24 -9.18 2.78 11.18
CA LEU A 24 -8.17 2.33 12.12
C LEU A 24 -8.28 3.18 13.39
N PRO A 25 -8.69 2.63 14.55
CA PRO A 25 -9.01 3.44 15.73
C PRO A 25 -7.82 4.24 16.25
N LEU A 26 -6.62 3.64 16.23
CA LEU A 26 -5.40 4.21 16.78
C LEU A 26 -5.05 5.56 16.16
N CYS A 27 -5.14 5.66 14.83
CA CYS A 27 -4.76 6.88 14.12
C CYS A 27 -5.96 7.63 13.54
N ARG A 28 -7.17 7.04 13.52
CA ARG A 28 -8.33 7.52 12.74
C ARG A 28 -8.04 7.61 11.24
N THR A 29 -7.37 6.60 10.70
CA THR A 29 -7.12 6.49 9.26
C THR A 29 -8.23 5.67 8.64
N ARG A 30 -8.87 6.19 7.58
CA ARG A 30 -9.88 5.43 6.84
C ARG A 30 -9.20 4.60 5.77
N TYR A 31 -9.71 3.40 5.51
CA TYR A 31 -9.12 2.49 4.55
C TYR A 31 -10.19 1.58 3.93
N THR A 32 -9.85 0.96 2.79
CA THR A 32 -10.78 0.20 1.96
C THR A 32 -10.83 -1.28 2.31
N GLU A 33 -11.83 -1.98 1.78
CA GLU A 33 -12.00 -3.44 1.92
C GLU A 33 -10.75 -4.22 1.51
N GLY A 34 -10.09 -3.83 0.41
CA GLY A 34 -8.85 -4.49 -0.01
C GLY A 34 -7.72 -4.38 1.02
N ILE A 35 -7.62 -3.25 1.72
CA ILE A 35 -6.64 -3.06 2.80
C ILE A 35 -7.04 -3.88 4.04
N GLN A 36 -8.33 -3.94 4.37
CA GLN A 36 -8.83 -4.79 5.47
C GLN A 36 -8.51 -6.25 5.19
N TYR A 37 -8.82 -6.74 3.99
CA TYR A 37 -8.54 -8.10 3.55
C TYR A 37 -7.04 -8.39 3.58
N LEU A 38 -6.20 -7.50 3.07
CA LEU A 38 -4.75 -7.63 3.15
C LEU A 38 -4.28 -7.79 4.59
N ALA A 39 -4.70 -6.89 5.49
CA ALA A 39 -4.27 -6.90 6.88
C ALA A 39 -4.72 -8.16 7.62
N GLN A 40 -5.93 -8.66 7.36
CA GLN A 40 -6.45 -9.88 7.98
C GLN A 40 -5.81 -11.15 7.42
N THR A 41 -5.77 -11.30 6.09
CA THR A 41 -5.31 -12.52 5.43
C THR A 41 -3.80 -12.70 5.54
N ALA A 42 -3.03 -11.61 5.47
CA ALA A 42 -1.57 -11.62 5.57
C ALA A 42 -1.05 -11.31 6.99
N ASN A 43 -1.94 -11.20 7.99
CA ASN A 43 -1.61 -10.76 9.36
C ASN A 43 -0.80 -9.43 9.40
N ALA A 44 -1.04 -8.56 8.41
CA ALA A 44 -0.22 -7.38 8.10
C ALA A 44 -0.79 -6.08 8.69
N PHE A 45 -1.39 -6.12 9.88
CA PHE A 45 -1.86 -4.91 10.57
C PHE A 45 -0.72 -3.93 10.89
N TRP A 46 0.50 -4.44 11.03
CA TRP A 46 1.70 -3.63 11.17
C TRP A 46 1.90 -2.71 9.94
N LEU A 47 1.73 -3.23 8.72
CA LEU A 47 1.89 -2.48 7.48
C LEU A 47 0.81 -1.39 7.34
N LEU A 48 -0.44 -1.71 7.70
CA LEU A 48 -1.54 -0.74 7.75
C LEU A 48 -1.23 0.39 8.74
N THR A 49 -0.73 0.05 9.92
CA THR A 49 -0.43 1.04 10.97
C THR A 49 0.74 1.93 10.57
N ASP A 50 1.81 1.34 10.03
CA ASP A 50 3.00 2.05 9.57
C ASP A 50 2.65 3.01 8.42
N ALA A 51 1.99 2.49 7.38
CA ALA A 51 1.50 3.29 6.25
C ALA A 51 0.59 4.45 6.69
N SER A 52 -0.25 4.22 7.70
CA SER A 52 -1.13 5.24 8.28
C SER A 52 -0.35 6.34 9.00
N VAL A 53 0.60 5.98 9.86
CA VAL A 53 1.40 6.94 10.64
C VAL A 53 2.30 7.75 9.71
N MET A 54 3.01 7.08 8.81
CA MET A 54 3.93 7.70 7.87
C MET A 54 3.20 8.54 6.81
N GLY A 55 2.07 8.06 6.29
CA GLY A 55 1.23 8.84 5.39
C GLY A 55 0.76 10.15 6.03
N LYS A 56 0.46 10.15 7.34
CA LYS A 56 0.08 11.36 8.07
C LYS A 56 1.25 12.30 8.31
N SER A 57 2.42 11.79 8.70
CA SER A 57 3.60 12.62 8.97
C SER A 57 4.14 13.30 7.70
N LEU A 58 3.89 12.73 6.52
CA LEU A 58 4.33 13.25 5.23
C LEU A 58 3.30 14.15 4.53
N ARG A 59 2.13 14.40 5.15
CA ARG A 59 1.05 15.19 4.53
C ARG A 59 1.47 16.60 4.11
N ASP A 60 2.30 17.24 4.91
CA ASP A 60 2.76 18.61 4.64
C ASP A 60 3.69 18.66 3.42
N LYS A 61 4.28 17.52 3.04
CA LYS A 61 5.12 17.39 1.85
C LYS A 61 4.32 17.00 0.61
N SER A 62 3.35 16.10 0.74
CA SER A 62 2.48 15.69 -0.37
C SER A 62 1.08 15.28 0.09
N ARG A 63 0.07 15.65 -0.69
CA ARG A 63 -1.33 15.19 -0.51
C ARG A 63 -1.57 13.78 -1.02
N PHE A 64 -0.67 13.27 -1.84
CA PHE A 64 -0.72 11.94 -2.45
C PHE A 64 0.61 11.24 -2.20
N ILE A 65 0.55 10.10 -1.53
CA ILE A 65 1.74 9.35 -1.14
C ILE A 65 1.59 7.92 -1.66
N THR A 66 2.56 7.45 -2.46
CA THR A 66 2.71 6.03 -2.73
C THR A 66 3.55 5.40 -1.64
N ILE A 67 3.20 4.17 -1.28
CA ILE A 67 3.84 3.40 -0.22
C ILE A 67 4.25 2.09 -0.87
N ASP A 68 5.53 1.99 -1.19
CA ASP A 68 6.12 0.88 -1.93
C ASP A 68 6.85 -0.04 -0.95
N PHE A 69 6.19 -1.13 -0.55
CA PHE A 69 6.83 -2.19 0.22
C PHE A 69 7.54 -3.16 -0.75
N LYS A 70 8.79 -3.50 -0.44
CA LYS A 70 9.61 -4.47 -1.18
C LYS A 70 10.40 -5.34 -0.20
N ARG A 71 10.30 -6.67 -0.34
CA ARG A 71 11.24 -7.63 0.25
C ARG A 71 12.53 -7.64 -0.56
N TYR A 72 13.64 -7.68 0.16
CA TYR A 72 14.96 -7.78 -0.45
C TYR A 72 15.27 -9.22 -0.83
N THR A 73 15.99 -9.39 -1.93
CA THR A 73 16.57 -10.66 -2.36
C THR A 73 17.68 -11.11 -1.40
N PRO A 74 18.05 -12.40 -1.33
CA PRO A 74 19.11 -12.86 -0.44
C PRO A 74 20.43 -12.08 -0.56
N SER A 75 20.82 -11.70 -1.78
CA SER A 75 22.03 -10.89 -2.02
C SER A 75 21.90 -9.45 -1.50
N GLU A 76 20.72 -8.84 -1.63
CA GLU A 76 20.43 -7.53 -1.04
C GLU A 76 20.50 -7.61 0.50
N VAL A 77 19.88 -8.65 1.10
CA VAL A 77 19.92 -8.91 2.55
C VAL A 77 21.35 -9.07 3.07
N GLU A 78 22.19 -9.85 2.38
CA GLU A 78 23.61 -10.01 2.74
C GLU A 78 24.39 -8.69 2.68
N THR A 79 24.01 -7.80 1.75
CA THR A 79 24.72 -6.53 1.52
C THR A 79 24.37 -5.49 2.59
N HIS A 80 23.09 -5.34 2.94
CA HIS A 80 22.64 -4.26 3.83
C HIS A 80 22.01 -4.71 5.15
N GLY A 81 21.82 -6.01 5.39
CA GLY A 81 21.33 -6.56 6.66
C GLY A 81 19.85 -6.28 6.97
N TYR A 82 19.02 -6.13 5.94
CA TYR A 82 17.58 -5.85 6.06
C TYR A 82 16.80 -6.80 5.18
N ASP A 83 15.64 -7.26 5.64
CA ASP A 83 14.75 -8.17 4.91
C ASP A 83 13.81 -7.42 3.96
N ALA A 84 13.46 -6.18 4.28
CA ALA A 84 12.55 -5.39 3.46
C ALA A 84 12.74 -3.88 3.65
N ALA A 85 12.13 -3.12 2.76
CA ALA A 85 11.99 -1.68 2.90
C ALA A 85 10.62 -1.19 2.43
N ILE A 86 10.20 -0.07 3.01
CA ILE A 86 9.08 0.74 2.51
C ILE A 86 9.64 2.06 2.01
N THR A 87 9.31 2.41 0.77
CA THR A 87 9.65 3.70 0.17
C THR A 87 8.39 4.53 0.02
N TYR A 88 8.41 5.74 0.55
CA TYR A 88 7.31 6.70 0.44
C TYR A 88 7.63 7.71 -0.65
N THR A 89 6.78 7.84 -1.66
CA THR A 89 6.98 8.80 -2.76
C THR A 89 5.76 9.69 -2.95
N ASP A 90 5.92 10.81 -3.65
CA ASP A 90 4.82 11.68 -4.06
C ASP A 90 4.04 11.16 -5.29
N GLY A 91 4.40 9.99 -5.83
CA GLY A 91 3.84 9.43 -7.06
C GLY A 91 4.45 9.99 -8.35
N ASN A 92 5.30 11.02 -8.27
CA ASN A 92 5.98 11.67 -9.40
C ASN A 92 7.49 11.40 -9.43
N GLY A 93 7.95 10.41 -8.69
CA GLY A 93 9.36 10.02 -8.62
C GLY A 93 10.15 10.69 -7.49
N THR A 94 9.53 11.57 -6.69
CA THR A 94 10.22 12.18 -5.53
C THR A 94 10.09 11.26 -4.32
N VAL A 95 11.22 10.78 -3.80
CA VAL A 95 11.26 10.02 -2.54
C VAL A 95 11.12 10.98 -1.36
N LEU A 96 10.09 10.76 -0.53
CA LEU A 96 9.78 11.57 0.64
C LEU A 96 10.37 10.99 1.93
N ALA A 97 10.43 9.65 2.02
CA ALA A 97 11.02 8.90 3.13
C ALA A 97 11.31 7.45 2.71
N LYS A 98 12.21 6.78 3.45
CA LYS A 98 12.48 5.34 3.33
C LYS A 98 12.59 4.74 4.73
N GLN A 99 11.98 3.58 4.94
CA GLN A 99 12.11 2.77 6.16
C GLN A 99 12.62 1.38 5.79
N GLN A 100 13.47 0.80 6.64
CA GLN A 100 14.04 -0.52 6.45
C GLN A 100 13.69 -1.41 7.64
N TYR A 101 13.42 -2.68 7.37
CA TYR A 101 13.02 -3.67 8.37
C TYR A 101 14.02 -4.81 8.37
N HIS A 102 14.58 -5.12 9.54
CA HIS A 102 15.51 -6.25 9.70
C HIS A 102 14.83 -7.60 9.55
N PHE A 103 13.51 -7.65 9.77
CA PHE A 103 12.72 -8.87 9.65
C PHE A 103 11.30 -8.53 9.21
N THR A 104 10.71 -9.37 8.36
CA THR A 104 9.28 -9.35 8.05
C THR A 104 8.75 -10.73 7.66
N ASP A 105 7.58 -11.06 8.20
CA ASP A 105 6.80 -12.24 7.87
C ASP A 105 5.78 -11.99 6.75
N PHE A 106 5.77 -10.79 6.15
CA PHE A 106 4.80 -10.45 5.12
C PHE A 106 4.96 -11.32 3.87
N PRO A 107 3.89 -11.97 3.40
CA PRO A 107 3.99 -13.06 2.43
C PRO A 107 4.29 -12.61 1.00
N LEU A 108 4.02 -11.35 0.64
CA LEU A 108 4.25 -10.86 -0.72
C LEU A 108 5.65 -10.27 -0.87
N GLU A 109 6.27 -10.46 -2.03
CA GLU A 109 7.57 -9.86 -2.35
C GLU A 109 7.47 -8.34 -2.47
N GLN A 110 6.35 -7.83 -2.97
CA GLN A 110 6.12 -6.40 -3.11
C GLN A 110 4.64 -6.08 -3.06
N ILE A 111 4.31 -4.88 -2.57
CA ILE A 111 2.97 -4.33 -2.67
C ILE A 111 3.04 -2.80 -2.68
N ARG A 112 2.16 -2.17 -3.45
CA ARG A 112 2.01 -0.73 -3.48
C ARG A 112 0.67 -0.30 -2.90
N LEU A 113 0.73 0.57 -1.90
CA LEU A 113 -0.43 1.22 -1.31
C LEU A 113 -0.44 2.71 -1.67
N LEU A 114 -1.60 3.35 -1.57
CA LEU A 114 -1.81 4.78 -1.77
C LEU A 114 -2.39 5.38 -0.52
N PHE A 115 -1.81 6.47 -0.06
CA PHE A 115 -2.34 7.29 1.00
C PHE A 115 -2.71 8.65 0.42
N CYS A 116 -4.00 8.96 0.37
CA CYS A 116 -4.53 10.22 -0.14
C CYS A 116 -5.12 11.03 1.01
N GLY A 117 -4.74 12.30 1.12
CA GLY A 117 -5.22 13.23 2.15
C GLY A 117 -6.43 14.08 1.75
N GLN A 118 -7.10 13.80 0.62
CA GLN A 118 -8.19 14.66 0.18
C GLN A 118 -9.40 14.58 1.11
N TYR A 119 -9.82 15.77 1.54
CA TYR A 119 -10.99 15.94 2.39
C TYR A 119 -12.28 15.75 1.58
N PRO A 120 -13.30 15.06 2.12
CA PRO A 120 -13.27 14.14 3.27
C PRO A 120 -13.44 12.67 2.79
N PRO A 121 -12.60 11.67 3.16
CA PRO A 121 -11.51 11.60 4.15
C PRO A 121 -10.14 11.09 3.61
N ILE A 122 -9.16 11.04 4.52
CA ILE A 122 -7.89 10.33 4.35
C ILE A 122 -8.12 8.84 4.11
N ALA A 123 -7.78 8.34 2.92
CA ALA A 123 -7.98 6.94 2.55
C ALA A 123 -6.66 6.25 2.20
N LEU A 124 -6.38 5.13 2.89
CA LEU A 124 -5.40 4.15 2.44
C LEU A 124 -6.08 3.18 1.45
N ARG A 125 -5.46 2.95 0.29
CA ARG A 125 -5.98 2.12 -0.80
C ARG A 125 -4.85 1.27 -1.38
N ILE A 126 -5.18 0.16 -2.05
CA ILE A 126 -4.19 -0.61 -2.84
C ILE A 126 -4.04 0.05 -4.21
N LEU A 127 -2.81 0.27 -4.71
CA LEU A 127 -2.59 0.68 -6.10
C LEU A 127 -2.50 -0.56 -6.99
N LYS A 128 -3.30 -0.61 -8.05
CA LYS A 128 -3.07 -1.51 -9.17
C LYS A 128 -2.20 -0.83 -10.22
N TRP A 129 -1.24 -1.56 -10.77
CA TRP A 129 -0.65 -1.22 -12.05
C TRP A 129 -1.72 -1.44 -13.13
N SER A 130 -2.19 -0.36 -13.76
CA SER A 130 -3.23 -0.43 -14.79
C SER A 130 -2.73 -1.20 -16.02
N ARG A 131 -3.12 -2.48 -16.11
CA ARG A 131 -3.50 -3.10 -17.38
C ARG A 131 -4.77 -3.91 -17.12
N GLY A 132 -5.93 -3.31 -17.41
CA GLY A 132 -7.20 -4.03 -17.53
C GLY A 132 -7.99 -4.18 -16.23
N CYS A 133 -8.54 -3.09 -15.70
CA CYS A 133 -9.84 -3.18 -15.04
C CYS A 133 -10.89 -3.19 -16.16
N PRO A 134 -11.72 -4.24 -16.33
CA PRO A 134 -12.59 -4.39 -17.49
C PRO A 134 -13.72 -3.36 -17.60
N ASN A 135 -13.86 -2.41 -16.67
CA ASN A 135 -14.89 -1.37 -16.68
C ASN A 135 -14.35 0.02 -16.30
N ASN A 136 -13.30 0.51 -16.93
CA ASN A 136 -13.07 1.96 -16.96
C ASN A 136 -12.33 2.39 -18.24
N PRO A 137 -13.03 2.86 -19.27
CA PRO A 137 -12.40 3.58 -20.35
C PRO A 137 -12.17 5.00 -19.88
N LEU A 138 -10.91 5.41 -19.71
CA LEU A 138 -10.37 6.71 -20.14
C LEU A 138 -8.93 6.89 -19.62
N GLU A 139 -8.12 7.40 -20.53
CA GLU A 139 -6.68 7.62 -20.44
C GLU A 139 -6.32 8.92 -19.68
N HIS A 140 -5.08 8.97 -19.18
CA HIS A 140 -4.32 10.09 -18.61
C HIS A 140 -4.58 10.56 -17.15
N PRO A 141 -3.53 11.06 -16.45
CA PRO A 141 -3.40 11.10 -14.99
C PRO A 141 -4.13 12.31 -14.41
N LEU A 142 -5.44 12.27 -14.45
CA LEU A 142 -6.26 13.04 -13.53
C LEU A 142 -6.93 12.01 -12.64
N PHE A 143 -6.48 11.97 -11.39
CA PHE A 143 -7.05 11.14 -10.34
C PHE A 143 -8.51 11.54 -10.11
N HIS A 144 -9.42 10.99 -10.92
CA HIS A 144 -10.84 11.00 -10.63
C HIS A 144 -11.12 9.88 -9.63
N PHE A 145 -11.27 10.28 -8.37
CA PHE A 145 -11.85 9.44 -7.34
C PHE A 145 -13.37 9.45 -7.55
N SER A 146 -13.95 8.29 -7.86
CA SER A 146 -15.37 8.02 -7.62
C SER A 146 -15.68 7.96 -6.14
#